data_AF-A0AAX4NEH0-F1
#
_entry.id   AF-A0AAX4NEH0-F1
#
_cell.length_a   1.000
_cell.length_b   1.000
_cell.length_c   1.000
_cell.angle_alpha   90.00
_cell.angle_beta   90.00
_cell.angle_gamma   90.00
#
_symmetry.space_group_name_H-M   'P 1'
#
loop_
_entity.id
_entity.type
_entity.pdbx_description
1 polymer ?
#
loop_
_entity_poly.entity_id
_entity_poly.type
_entity_poly.pdbx_seq_one_letter_code
_entity_poly.pdbx_strand_id
1 'polypeptide(L)'
;MGNRGRMGSFLTELFRGKGFEIKGSDILDENTDRRESEIRNSDAVVLAVPQEVALKFVKDHADLKNIIEIGSVKTIFSEFVGKIVCIHPLFGPLSHKNKARKQIIFIDDISPPEKKEMIMKLFGQIELVSMTADRHDRIMADILVAPYIISILSSRVEIHKDLSTRSSRLLEHMADISKAESGEVLKKTISMNPYSPLIFRKIMEGIRDLGGEI
;
A
#
# COMPACT_ATOMS: atom_id res chain seq x y z
N MET A 1 12.56 -5.80 4.43
CA MET A 1 13.04 -5.10 3.22
C MET A 1 12.33 -3.77 3.04
N GLY A 2 13.03 -2.77 2.50
CA GLY A 2 12.51 -1.41 2.25
C GLY A 2 12.57 -0.50 3.48
N ASN A 3 13.51 -0.73 4.40
CA ASN A 3 13.55 -0.03 5.69
C ASN A 3 13.91 1.47 5.58
N ARG A 4 14.48 1.93 4.45
CA ARG A 4 14.73 3.36 4.22
C ARG A 4 13.48 4.09 3.72
N GLY A 5 12.46 3.35 3.26
CA GLY A 5 11.17 3.90 2.89
C GLY A 5 10.32 4.32 4.09
N ARG A 6 9.37 5.23 3.89
CA ARG A 6 8.50 5.76 4.97
C ARG A 6 7.75 4.65 5.72
N MET A 7 7.16 3.70 4.99
CA MET A 7 6.44 2.57 5.58
C MET A 7 7.39 1.59 6.27
N GLY A 8 8.52 1.24 5.64
CA GLY A 8 9.48 0.30 6.22
C GLY A 8 10.16 0.82 7.48
N SER A 9 10.49 2.11 7.53
CA SER A 9 11.00 2.77 8.73
C SER A 9 9.95 2.76 9.84
N PHE A 10 8.70 3.14 9.53
CA PHE A 10 7.59 3.08 10.47
C PHE A 10 7.38 1.66 11.06
N LEU A 11 7.39 0.63 10.23
CA LEU A 11 7.25 -0.75 10.69
C LEU A 11 8.46 -1.22 11.52
N THR A 12 9.66 -0.75 11.17
CA THR A 12 10.87 -1.02 11.95
C THR A 12 10.74 -0.47 13.37
N GLU A 13 10.29 0.78 13.51
CA GLU A 13 10.03 1.40 14.82
C GLU A 13 8.91 0.67 15.58
N LEU A 14 7.79 0.39 14.90
CA LEU A 14 6.64 -0.30 15.48
C LEU A 14 7.02 -1.67 16.06
N PHE A 15 7.77 -2.47 15.31
CA PHE A 15 8.14 -3.82 15.73
C PHE A 15 9.27 -3.82 16.77
N ARG A 16 10.24 -2.90 16.68
CA ARG A 16 11.22 -2.72 17.78
C ARG A 16 10.54 -2.32 19.08
N GLY A 17 9.56 -1.42 19.03
CA GLY A 17 8.77 -1.03 20.20
C GLY A 17 7.97 -2.17 20.83
N LYS A 18 7.77 -3.28 20.10
CA LYS A 18 7.13 -4.51 20.58
C LYS A 18 8.12 -5.59 21.02
N GLY A 19 9.42 -5.31 21.00
CA GLY A 19 10.47 -6.23 21.44
C GLY A 19 10.98 -7.20 20.36
N PHE A 20 10.65 -6.98 19.09
CA PHE A 20 11.21 -7.79 18.00
C PHE A 20 12.64 -7.34 17.64
N GLU A 21 13.53 -8.29 17.36
CA GLU A 21 14.81 -8.02 16.72
C GLU A 21 14.56 -7.70 15.24
N ILE A 22 15.00 -6.52 14.78
CA ILE A 22 14.78 -6.09 13.39
C ILE A 22 16.10 -5.85 12.68
N LYS A 23 16.31 -6.65 11.62
CA LYS A 23 17.35 -6.45 10.60
C LYS A 23 16.71 -5.76 9.39
N GLY A 24 17.09 -4.51 9.20
CA GLY A 24 16.60 -3.68 8.10
C GLY A 24 17.51 -3.83 6.88
N SER A 25 16.92 -4.07 5.72
CA SER A 25 17.61 -4.07 4.43
C SER A 25 16.81 -3.29 3.39
N ASP A 26 17.51 -2.70 2.44
CA ASP A 26 16.95 -1.94 1.33
C ASP A 26 17.51 -2.42 -0.03
N ILE A 27 16.83 -2.07 -1.12
CA ILE A 27 17.23 -2.47 -2.48
C ILE A 27 18.56 -1.80 -2.87
N LEU A 28 18.82 -0.63 -2.27
CA LEU A 28 20.05 0.16 -2.46
C LEU A 28 21.27 -0.37 -1.70
N ASP A 29 21.12 -1.43 -0.90
CA ASP A 29 22.26 -1.99 -0.16
C ASP A 29 23.18 -2.78 -1.10
N GLU A 30 24.46 -2.41 -1.11
CA GLU A 30 25.47 -2.94 -2.04
C GLU A 30 25.96 -4.36 -1.67
N ASN A 31 25.84 -4.77 -0.40
CA ASN A 31 26.29 -6.07 0.07
C ASN A 31 25.17 -7.12 -0.02
N THR A 32 25.02 -7.70 -1.20
CA THR A 32 23.95 -8.67 -1.51
C THR A 32 24.06 -9.95 -0.70
N ASP A 33 25.27 -10.48 -0.49
CA ASP A 33 25.47 -11.77 0.18
C ASP A 33 25.09 -11.70 1.66
N ARG A 34 25.47 -10.60 2.33
CA ARG A 34 25.03 -10.35 3.70
C ARG A 34 23.51 -10.25 3.78
N ARG A 35 22.89 -9.51 2.86
CA ARG A 35 21.42 -9.36 2.81
C ARG A 35 20.71 -10.70 2.66
N GLU A 36 21.18 -11.54 1.75
CA GLU A 36 20.63 -12.89 1.53
C GLU A 36 20.73 -13.77 2.78
N SER A 37 21.89 -13.74 3.44
CA SER A 37 22.09 -14.45 4.70
C SER A 37 21.14 -13.94 5.80
N GLU A 38 20.97 -12.63 5.94
CA GLU A 38 20.06 -12.04 6.93
C GLU A 38 18.59 -12.42 6.64
N ILE A 39 18.18 -12.41 5.37
CA ILE A 39 16.83 -12.84 4.93
C ILE A 39 16.58 -14.30 5.31
N ARG A 40 17.51 -15.20 4.99
CA ARG A 40 17.35 -16.65 5.23
C ARG A 40 17.36 -17.03 6.71
N ASN A 41 18.04 -16.24 7.54
CA ASN A 41 18.11 -16.44 8.99
C ASN A 41 16.98 -15.73 9.76
N SER A 42 16.04 -15.06 9.08
CA SER A 42 14.94 -14.34 9.72
C SER A 42 13.71 -15.23 9.88
N ASP A 43 13.00 -15.09 11.02
CA ASP A 43 11.73 -15.79 11.26
C ASP A 43 10.62 -15.34 10.30
N ALA A 44 10.65 -14.07 9.88
CA ALA A 44 9.72 -13.49 8.93
C ALA A 44 10.37 -12.35 8.15
N VAL A 45 9.94 -12.16 6.91
CA VAL A 45 10.46 -11.11 6.02
C VAL A 45 9.29 -10.22 5.61
N VAL A 46 9.28 -8.98 6.09
CA VAL A 46 8.27 -7.97 5.71
C VAL A 46 8.75 -7.18 4.50
N LEU A 47 7.92 -7.12 3.46
CA LEU A 47 8.22 -6.45 2.19
C LEU A 47 7.57 -5.07 2.13
N ALA A 48 8.27 -4.05 2.66
CA ALA A 48 7.84 -2.65 2.58
C ALA A 48 8.47 -1.94 1.35
N VAL A 49 8.33 -2.54 0.17
CA VAL A 49 8.92 -2.09 -1.10
C VAL A 49 7.82 -1.90 -2.16
N PRO A 50 8.10 -1.24 -3.29
CA PRO A 50 7.16 -1.17 -4.41
C PRO A 50 6.67 -2.56 -4.85
N GLN A 51 5.41 -2.65 -5.30
CA GLN A 51 4.71 -3.91 -5.52
C GLN A 51 5.41 -4.83 -6.52
N GLU A 52 6.01 -4.29 -7.58
CA GLU A 52 6.82 -5.04 -8.54
C GLU A 52 8.07 -5.68 -7.93
N VAL A 53 8.71 -4.99 -6.99
CA VAL A 53 9.90 -5.50 -6.30
C VAL A 53 9.47 -6.59 -5.33
N ALA A 54 8.35 -6.39 -4.61
CA ALA A 54 7.79 -7.42 -3.76
C ALA A 54 7.41 -8.68 -4.55
N LEU A 55 6.77 -8.52 -5.71
CA LEU A 55 6.43 -9.62 -6.61
C LEU A 55 7.66 -10.39 -7.08
N LYS A 56 8.70 -9.67 -7.52
CA LYS A 56 9.97 -10.29 -7.91
C LYS A 56 10.61 -11.03 -6.73
N PHE A 57 10.63 -10.41 -5.56
CA PHE A 57 11.20 -11.01 -4.35
C PHE A 57 10.52 -12.34 -4.01
N VAL A 58 9.18 -12.38 -4.04
CA VAL A 58 8.41 -13.60 -3.76
C VAL A 58 8.73 -14.70 -4.78
N LYS A 59 8.94 -14.36 -6.06
CA LYS A 59 9.33 -15.33 -7.10
C LYS A 59 10.71 -15.91 -6.83
N ASP A 60 11.67 -15.06 -6.50
CA ASP A 60 13.08 -15.43 -6.29
C ASP A 60 13.27 -16.21 -4.96
N HIS A 61 12.34 -16.10 -4.01
CA HIS A 61 12.44 -16.66 -2.66
C HIS A 61 11.24 -17.53 -2.26
N ALA A 62 10.70 -18.28 -3.22
CA ALA A 62 9.53 -19.13 -2.99
C ALA A 62 9.74 -20.23 -1.93
N ASP A 63 10.98 -20.48 -1.50
CA ASP A 63 11.36 -21.40 -0.44
C ASP A 63 11.21 -20.84 0.97
N LEU A 64 11.08 -19.51 1.14
CA LEU A 64 10.91 -18.89 2.45
C LEU A 64 9.49 -19.09 3.00
N LYS A 65 9.38 -19.39 4.30
CA LYS A 65 8.10 -19.76 4.93
C LYS A 65 7.20 -18.59 5.32
N ASN A 66 7.77 -17.42 5.60
CA ASN A 66 7.08 -16.29 6.25
C ASN A 66 7.37 -14.97 5.54
N ILE A 67 7.13 -14.91 4.23
CA ILE A 67 7.14 -13.64 3.51
C ILE A 67 5.82 -12.91 3.78
N ILE A 68 5.91 -11.67 4.24
CA ILE A 68 4.77 -10.80 4.55
C ILE A 68 4.77 -9.63 3.58
N GLU A 69 3.78 -9.60 2.69
CA GLU A 69 3.60 -8.57 1.67
C GLU A 69 2.53 -7.57 2.12
N ILE A 70 2.81 -6.27 2.01
CA ILE A 70 1.99 -5.20 2.63
C ILE A 70 1.47 -4.13 1.65
N GLY A 71 1.75 -4.25 0.36
CA GLY A 71 1.48 -3.24 -0.66
C GLY A 71 -0.01 -3.04 -0.96
N SER A 72 -0.35 -2.04 -1.75
CA SER A 72 -1.76 -1.63 -1.93
C SER A 72 -2.52 -2.36 -3.05
N VAL A 73 -1.91 -3.35 -3.71
CA VAL A 73 -2.52 -4.14 -4.81
C VAL A 73 -2.26 -5.62 -4.56
N LYS A 74 -3.29 -6.47 -4.66
CA LYS A 74 -3.26 -7.84 -4.14
C LYS A 74 -3.44 -8.92 -5.19
N THR A 75 -4.23 -8.67 -6.22
CA THR A 75 -4.50 -9.66 -7.28
C THR A 75 -3.24 -10.13 -8.01
N ILE A 76 -2.19 -9.30 -8.06
CA ILE A 76 -0.88 -9.66 -8.64
C ILE A 76 -0.17 -10.80 -7.90
N PHE A 77 -0.58 -11.13 -6.67
CA PHE A 77 0.00 -12.20 -5.86
C PHE A 77 -0.83 -13.50 -5.88
N SER A 78 -1.88 -13.57 -6.71
CA SER A 78 -2.81 -14.72 -6.72
C SER A 78 -2.15 -16.06 -7.10
N GLU A 79 -0.95 -16.05 -7.69
CA GLU A 79 -0.18 -17.27 -7.99
C GLU A 79 0.56 -17.87 -6.77
N PHE A 80 0.55 -17.17 -5.62
CA PHE A 80 1.28 -17.56 -4.40
C PHE A 80 0.37 -18.03 -3.26
N VAL A 81 -0.80 -18.61 -3.59
CA VAL A 81 -1.75 -19.14 -2.62
C VAL A 81 -1.07 -20.07 -1.63
N GLY A 82 -1.22 -19.76 -0.34
CA GLY A 82 -0.65 -20.53 0.77
C GLY A 82 0.86 -20.38 0.95
N LYS A 83 1.55 -19.56 0.15
CA LYS A 83 3.01 -19.39 0.21
C LYS A 83 3.44 -18.11 0.90
N ILE A 84 2.62 -17.06 0.86
CA ILE A 84 2.93 -15.75 1.46
C ILE A 84 1.80 -15.29 2.37
N VAL A 85 2.10 -14.35 3.27
CA VAL A 85 1.10 -13.64 4.06
C VAL A 85 0.86 -12.29 3.42
N CYS A 86 -0.28 -12.14 2.76
CA CYS A 86 -0.64 -10.96 1.99
C CYS A 86 -1.64 -10.12 2.79
N ILE A 87 -1.21 -8.93 3.22
CA ILE A 87 -2.00 -8.04 4.09
C ILE A 87 -1.96 -6.61 3.59
N HIS A 88 -2.91 -5.75 3.97
CA HIS A 88 -2.84 -4.32 3.71
C HIS A 88 -3.14 -3.55 5.00
N PRO A 89 -2.12 -3.01 5.68
CA PRO A 89 -2.34 -2.08 6.77
C PRO A 89 -2.98 -0.80 6.23
N LEU A 90 -4.19 -0.47 6.70
CA LEU A 90 -4.89 0.77 6.32
C LEU A 90 -4.42 1.98 7.15
N PHE A 91 -3.24 1.88 7.72
CA PHE A 91 -2.59 2.92 8.49
C PHE A 91 -1.10 2.96 8.16
N GLY A 92 -0.50 4.12 8.36
CA GLY A 92 0.92 4.35 8.12
C GLY A 92 1.47 5.44 9.03
N PRO A 93 2.69 5.95 8.75
CA PRO A 93 3.34 6.95 9.60
C PRO A 93 2.50 8.21 9.83
N LEU A 94 1.68 8.59 8.85
CA LEU A 94 0.82 9.78 8.92
C LEU A 94 -0.48 9.58 9.71
N SER A 95 -0.92 8.32 9.92
CA SER A 95 -2.21 8.01 10.56
C SER A 95 -2.09 7.19 11.83
N HIS A 96 -0.91 6.63 12.16
CA HIS A 96 -0.74 5.74 13.31
C HIS A 96 -1.03 6.39 14.67
N LYS A 97 -0.79 7.70 14.80
CA LYS A 97 -1.04 8.46 16.03
C LYS A 97 -2.52 8.85 16.19
N ASN A 98 -3.35 8.68 15.16
CA ASN A 98 -4.76 8.99 15.25
C ASN A 98 -5.49 7.94 16.10
N LYS A 99 -6.52 8.37 16.84
CA LYS A 99 -7.41 7.48 17.62
C LYS A 99 -8.30 6.60 16.73
N ALA A 100 -8.14 6.65 15.40
CA ALA A 100 -8.87 5.82 14.46
C ALA A 100 -8.53 4.34 14.65
N ARG A 101 -9.48 3.45 14.31
CA ARG A 101 -9.26 2.01 14.38
C ARG A 101 -8.11 1.61 13.46
N LYS A 102 -7.09 0.96 14.00
CA LYS A 102 -5.98 0.39 13.24
C LYS A 102 -6.47 -0.89 12.57
N GLN A 103 -6.83 -0.77 11.30
CA GLN A 103 -7.31 -1.90 10.50
C GLN A 103 -6.19 -2.48 9.64
N ILE A 104 -6.15 -3.80 9.57
CA ILE A 104 -5.34 -4.54 8.60
C ILE A 104 -6.28 -5.43 7.81
N ILE A 105 -6.21 -5.33 6.48
CA ILE A 105 -6.89 -6.28 5.62
C ILE A 105 -6.01 -7.53 5.50
N PHE A 106 -6.58 -8.71 5.74
CA PHE A 106 -5.98 -10.01 5.51
C PHE A 106 -6.59 -10.64 4.26
N ILE A 107 -5.76 -11.08 3.32
CA ILE A 107 -6.20 -11.62 2.05
C ILE A 107 -6.36 -13.13 2.14
N ASP A 108 -7.60 -13.61 2.33
CA ASP A 108 -7.89 -15.01 2.70
C ASP A 108 -7.65 -16.02 1.57
N ASP A 109 -7.78 -15.60 0.32
CA ASP A 109 -7.58 -16.44 -0.87
C ASP A 109 -6.11 -16.55 -1.31
N ILE A 110 -5.20 -15.80 -0.65
CA ILE A 110 -3.75 -15.87 -0.87
C ILE A 110 -3.04 -16.36 0.38
N SER A 111 -3.42 -15.86 1.55
CA SER A 111 -2.67 -16.06 2.79
C SER A 111 -3.06 -17.35 3.50
N PRO A 112 -2.11 -18.10 4.09
CA PRO A 112 -2.43 -19.24 4.94
C PRO A 112 -3.26 -18.79 6.16
N PRO A 113 -4.46 -19.35 6.41
CA PRO A 113 -5.35 -18.90 7.48
C PRO A 113 -4.73 -18.92 8.88
N GLU A 114 -3.82 -19.86 9.15
CA GLU A 114 -3.12 -20.00 10.42
C GLU A 114 -2.17 -18.84 10.72
N LYS A 115 -1.87 -17.98 9.74
CA LYS A 115 -0.98 -16.83 9.89
C LYS A 115 -1.68 -15.61 10.49
N LYS A 116 -3.01 -15.63 10.68
CA LYS A 116 -3.76 -14.52 11.31
C LYS A 116 -3.24 -14.20 12.71
N GLU A 117 -2.93 -15.22 13.51
CA GLU A 117 -2.38 -15.01 14.86
C GLU A 117 -1.00 -14.35 14.83
N MET A 118 -0.16 -14.73 13.87
CA MET A 118 1.15 -14.09 13.65
C MET A 118 0.99 -12.59 13.34
N ILE A 119 0.02 -12.23 12.49
CA ILE A 119 -0.28 -10.82 12.17
C ILE A 119 -0.77 -10.06 13.41
N MET A 120 -1.67 -10.64 14.20
CA MET A 120 -2.12 -10.02 15.45
C MET A 120 -0.99 -9.84 16.46
N LYS A 121 -0.04 -10.79 16.56
CA LYS A 121 1.15 -10.64 17.41
C LYS A 121 2.07 -9.52 16.93
N LEU A 122 2.35 -9.46 15.63
CA LEU A 122 3.21 -8.43 15.03
C LEU A 122 2.65 -7.02 15.22
N PHE A 123 1.34 -6.83 14.99
CA PHE A 123 0.75 -5.49 14.99
C PHE A 123 0.04 -5.13 16.32
N GLY A 124 -0.27 -6.10 17.17
CA GLY A 124 -0.95 -5.93 18.46
C GLY A 124 -2.45 -5.70 18.32
N GLN A 125 -2.99 -4.77 19.11
CA GLN A 125 -4.42 -4.42 19.09
C GLN A 125 -4.79 -3.73 17.76
N ILE A 126 -5.26 -4.55 16.82
CA ILE A 126 -5.71 -4.17 15.48
C ILE A 126 -7.04 -4.87 15.18
N GLU A 127 -7.83 -4.27 14.31
CA GLU A 127 -8.99 -4.91 13.71
C GLU A 127 -8.56 -5.61 12.42
N LEU A 128 -8.61 -6.94 12.40
CA LEU A 128 -8.25 -7.73 11.23
C LEU A 128 -9.51 -7.95 10.37
N VAL A 129 -9.51 -7.40 9.16
CA VAL A 129 -10.62 -7.52 8.21
C VAL A 129 -10.24 -8.53 7.13
N SER A 130 -11.08 -9.51 6.91
CA SER A 130 -10.81 -10.63 5.98
C SER A 130 -11.56 -10.44 4.66
N MET A 131 -10.87 -10.56 3.52
CA MET A 131 -11.49 -10.56 2.19
C MET A 131 -10.60 -11.21 1.13
N THR A 132 -11.15 -11.47 -0.06
CA THR A 132 -10.40 -11.95 -1.24
C THR A 132 -9.56 -10.83 -1.87
N ALA A 133 -8.50 -11.18 -2.59
CA ALA A 133 -7.65 -10.25 -3.34
C ALA A 133 -8.45 -9.42 -4.35
N ASP A 134 -9.40 -10.06 -5.07
CA ASP A 134 -10.26 -9.38 -6.04
C ASP A 134 -11.14 -8.31 -5.39
N ARG A 135 -11.89 -8.70 -4.34
CA ARG A 135 -12.71 -7.77 -3.55
C ARG A 135 -11.88 -6.63 -2.97
N HIS A 136 -10.68 -6.92 -2.47
CA HIS A 136 -9.75 -5.90 -1.98
C HIS A 136 -9.43 -4.88 -3.06
N ASP A 137 -8.91 -5.32 -4.21
CA ASP A 137 -8.47 -4.41 -5.27
C ASP A 137 -9.63 -3.61 -5.86
N ARG A 138 -10.83 -4.20 -5.93
CA ARG A 138 -12.07 -3.50 -6.31
C ARG A 138 -12.39 -2.37 -5.33
N ILE A 139 -12.37 -2.63 -4.03
CA ILE A 139 -12.63 -1.60 -3.00
C ILE A 139 -11.52 -0.53 -3.03
N MET A 140 -10.25 -0.93 -3.12
CA MET A 140 -9.13 0.02 -3.21
C MET A 140 -9.18 0.88 -4.47
N ALA A 141 -9.81 0.40 -5.55
CA ALA A 141 -10.03 1.23 -6.73
C ALA A 141 -10.96 2.42 -6.41
N ASP A 142 -12.01 2.18 -5.63
CA ASP A 142 -12.94 3.23 -5.22
C ASP A 142 -12.35 4.13 -4.13
N ILE A 143 -11.65 3.58 -3.13
CA ILE A 143 -11.22 4.36 -1.95
C ILE A 143 -9.78 4.87 -1.98
N LEU A 144 -8.92 4.38 -2.89
CA LEU A 144 -7.55 4.88 -3.07
C LEU A 144 -7.34 5.41 -4.50
N VAL A 145 -7.57 4.58 -5.52
CA VAL A 145 -7.26 4.93 -6.92
C VAL A 145 -8.07 6.14 -7.38
N ALA A 146 -9.39 6.15 -7.17
CA ALA A 146 -10.24 7.28 -7.56
C ALA A 146 -9.82 8.59 -6.86
N PRO A 147 -9.65 8.65 -5.52
CA PRO A 147 -9.09 9.82 -4.86
C PRO A 147 -7.73 10.26 -5.38
N TYR A 148 -6.82 9.33 -5.70
CA TYR A 148 -5.51 9.66 -6.26
C TYR A 148 -5.60 10.28 -7.65
N ILE A 149 -6.44 9.75 -8.53
CA ILE A 149 -6.65 10.32 -9.87
C ILE A 149 -7.23 11.74 -9.74
N ILE A 150 -8.26 11.92 -8.92
CA ILE A 150 -8.87 13.25 -8.68
C ILE A 150 -7.84 14.22 -8.09
N SER A 151 -7.00 13.76 -7.17
CA SER A 151 -5.93 14.57 -6.58
C SER A 151 -4.92 15.05 -7.62
N ILE A 152 -4.46 14.15 -8.51
CA ILE A 152 -3.55 14.49 -9.61
C ILE A 152 -4.21 15.49 -10.58
N LEU A 153 -5.48 15.30 -10.90
CA LEU A 153 -6.20 16.25 -11.76
C LEU A 153 -6.33 17.62 -11.09
N SER A 154 -6.68 17.63 -9.81
CA SER A 154 -6.79 18.85 -8.99
C SER A 154 -5.48 19.61 -8.93
N SER A 155 -4.35 18.91 -8.80
CA SER A 155 -3.02 19.54 -8.76
C SER A 155 -2.57 20.16 -10.08
N ARG A 156 -3.29 19.90 -11.19
CA ARG A 156 -3.00 20.44 -12.52
C ARG A 156 -3.84 21.66 -12.87
N VAL A 157 -4.86 21.97 -12.07
CA VAL A 157 -5.69 23.17 -12.26
C VAL A 157 -4.93 24.38 -11.75
N GLU A 158 -4.88 25.44 -12.54
CA GLU A 158 -4.26 26.70 -12.13
C GLU A 158 -5.14 27.41 -11.09
N ILE A 159 -4.54 27.80 -9.97
CA ILE A 159 -5.21 28.54 -8.90
C ILE A 159 -4.54 29.89 -8.77
N HIS A 160 -5.30 30.96 -8.99
CA HIS A 160 -4.83 32.32 -8.79
C HIS A 160 -4.60 32.60 -7.30
N LYS A 161 -3.36 32.89 -6.93
CA LYS A 161 -2.96 33.08 -5.53
C LYS A 161 -3.54 34.33 -4.88
N ASP A 162 -3.90 35.31 -5.71
CA ASP A 162 -4.41 36.61 -5.23
C ASP A 162 -5.92 36.59 -4.96
N LEU A 163 -6.63 35.53 -5.38
CA LEU A 163 -8.08 35.39 -5.23
C LEU A 163 -8.42 34.02 -4.63
N SER A 164 -8.86 34.00 -3.37
CA SER A 164 -9.24 32.77 -2.68
C SER A 164 -10.75 32.64 -2.54
N THR A 165 -11.29 31.52 -2.99
CA THR A 165 -12.68 31.13 -2.73
C THR A 165 -12.71 29.91 -1.81
N ARG A 166 -13.89 29.53 -1.32
CA ARG A 166 -14.05 28.24 -0.65
C ARG A 166 -13.73 27.09 -1.61
N SER A 167 -14.15 27.21 -2.87
CA SER A 167 -13.95 26.19 -3.89
C SER A 167 -12.48 25.97 -4.23
N SER A 168 -11.70 27.05 -4.42
CA SER A 168 -10.26 26.92 -4.70
C SER A 168 -9.49 26.30 -3.54
N ARG A 169 -9.83 26.63 -2.29
CA ARG A 169 -9.23 26.00 -1.10
C ARG A 169 -9.57 24.50 -0.98
N LEU A 170 -10.81 24.11 -1.30
CA LEU A 170 -11.17 22.69 -1.32
C LEU A 170 -10.40 21.92 -2.41
N LEU A 171 -10.18 22.54 -3.56
CA LEU A 171 -9.37 21.95 -4.64
C LEU A 171 -7.91 21.76 -4.23
N GLU A 172 -7.33 22.73 -3.52
CA GLU A 172 -5.98 22.61 -2.94
C GLU A 172 -5.89 21.41 -1.97
N HIS A 173 -6.88 21.27 -1.07
CA HIS A 173 -6.93 20.11 -0.17
C HIS A 173 -7.03 18.77 -0.91
N MET A 174 -7.78 18.72 -2.02
CA MET A 174 -7.82 17.52 -2.86
C MET A 174 -6.47 17.25 -3.51
N ALA A 175 -5.77 18.28 -3.98
CA ALA A 175 -4.44 18.16 -4.58
C ALA A 175 -3.38 17.65 -3.59
N ASP A 176 -3.52 17.93 -2.29
CA ASP A 176 -2.58 17.52 -1.26
C ASP A 176 -2.56 16.00 -0.99
N ILE A 177 -3.62 15.28 -1.32
CA ILE A 177 -3.65 13.80 -1.18
C ILE A 177 -2.47 13.16 -1.94
N SER A 178 -2.24 13.57 -3.18
CA SER A 178 -1.15 13.05 -4.01
C SER A 178 0.24 13.49 -3.54
N LYS A 179 0.34 14.61 -2.83
CA LYS A 179 1.61 15.12 -2.24
C LYS A 179 1.96 14.38 -0.95
N ALA A 180 0.97 13.88 -0.23
CA ALA A 180 1.16 13.09 0.98
C ALA A 180 1.70 11.68 0.69
N GLU A 181 1.56 11.20 -0.55
CA GLU A 181 2.11 9.92 -1.00
C GLU A 181 3.39 10.07 -1.81
N SER A 182 4.24 9.04 -1.85
CA SER A 182 5.35 9.07 -2.81
C SER A 182 4.77 8.91 -4.21
N GLY A 183 5.20 9.76 -5.15
CA GLY A 183 4.67 9.76 -6.50
C GLY A 183 4.81 8.40 -7.21
N GLU A 184 5.83 7.62 -6.84
CA GLU A 184 6.01 6.25 -7.32
C GLU A 184 4.94 5.29 -6.79
N VAL A 185 4.74 5.21 -5.46
CA VAL A 185 3.73 4.32 -4.86
C VAL A 185 2.33 4.64 -5.38
N LEU A 186 2.03 5.93 -5.51
CA LEU A 186 0.75 6.39 -6.05
C LEU A 186 0.58 5.92 -7.50
N LYS A 187 1.55 6.21 -8.38
CA LYS A 187 1.48 5.79 -9.79
C LYS A 187 1.38 4.28 -9.95
N LYS A 188 2.13 3.52 -9.17
CA LYS A 188 2.11 2.05 -9.21
C LYS A 188 0.79 1.48 -8.70
N THR A 189 0.23 2.04 -7.63
CA THR A 189 -1.10 1.64 -7.15
C THR A 189 -2.16 1.86 -8.22
N ILE A 190 -2.14 3.00 -8.91
CA ILE A 190 -3.04 3.26 -10.03
C ILE A 190 -2.76 2.29 -11.20
N SER A 191 -1.52 2.14 -11.64
CA SER A 191 -1.22 1.38 -12.86
C SER A 191 -1.38 -0.13 -12.69
N MET A 192 -1.18 -0.66 -11.47
CA MET A 192 -1.21 -2.09 -11.20
C MET A 192 -2.57 -2.59 -10.70
N ASN A 193 -3.46 -1.72 -10.22
CA ASN A 193 -4.79 -2.14 -9.81
C ASN A 193 -5.65 -2.47 -11.07
N PRO A 194 -6.18 -3.71 -11.20
CA PRO A 194 -6.91 -4.14 -12.40
C PRO A 194 -8.23 -3.39 -12.63
N TYR A 195 -8.74 -2.70 -11.61
CA TYR A 195 -9.97 -1.93 -11.66
C TYR A 195 -9.76 -0.45 -12.00
N SER A 196 -8.51 0.02 -12.06
CA SER A 196 -8.20 1.40 -12.46
C SER A 196 -8.79 1.81 -13.81
N PRO A 197 -8.78 0.98 -14.88
CA PRO A 197 -9.42 1.35 -16.15
C PRO A 197 -10.91 1.68 -16.02
N LEU A 198 -11.63 1.01 -15.11
CA LEU A 198 -13.04 1.30 -14.84
C LEU A 198 -13.18 2.66 -14.15
N ILE A 199 -12.30 2.99 -13.20
CA ILE A 199 -12.28 4.30 -12.55
C ILE A 199 -12.00 5.42 -13.56
N PHE A 200 -11.01 5.25 -14.43
CA PHE A 200 -10.73 6.21 -15.50
C PHE A 200 -11.95 6.42 -16.40
N ARG A 201 -12.63 5.33 -16.80
CA ARG A 201 -13.83 5.42 -17.62
C ARG A 201 -14.93 6.23 -16.93
N LYS A 202 -15.25 5.91 -15.67
CA LYS A 202 -16.27 6.63 -14.89
C LYS A 202 -15.97 8.14 -14.78
N ILE A 203 -14.71 8.50 -14.53
CA ILE A 203 -14.29 9.90 -14.45
C ILE A 203 -14.44 10.60 -15.81
N MET A 204 -14.00 9.94 -16.90
CA MET A 204 -14.11 10.50 -18.25
C MET A 204 -15.55 10.64 -18.74
N GLU A 205 -16.42 9.68 -18.40
CA GLU A 205 -17.87 9.75 -18.66
C GLU A 205 -18.45 10.96 -17.91
N GLY A 206 -18.17 11.10 -16.61
CA GLY A 206 -18.63 12.27 -15.84
C GLY A 206 -18.16 13.61 -16.40
N ILE A 207 -16.93 13.71 -16.93
CA ILE A 207 -16.44 14.92 -17.61
C ILE A 207 -17.18 15.15 -18.94
N ARG A 208 -17.45 14.10 -19.70
CA ARG A 208 -18.16 14.20 -20.99
C ARG A 208 -19.61 14.64 -20.79
N ASP A 209 -20.29 14.09 -19.79
CA ASP A 209 -21.68 14.43 -19.48
C ASP A 209 -21.78 15.93 -19.14
N LEU A 210 -20.82 16.47 -18.39
CA LEU A 210 -20.72 17.91 -18.15
C LEU A 210 -20.48 18.72 -19.43
N GLY A 211 -19.68 18.21 -20.37
CA GLY A 211 -19.40 18.88 -21.64
C GLY A 211 -20.51 18.80 -22.68
N GLY A 212 -21.49 17.91 -22.49
CA GLY A 212 -22.70 17.80 -23.34
C GLY A 212 -23.90 18.57 -22.81
N GLU A 213 -23.84 19.07 -21.58
CA GLU A 213 -24.89 19.86 -20.91
C GLU A 213 -24.52 21.36 -20.77
N ILE A 214 -23.46 21.83 -21.45
CA ILE A 214 -23.08 23.25 -21.56
C ILE A 214 -23.23 23.72 -23.01
#